data_AF-A0A9D5TMH4-F1
#
_entry.id   AF-A0A9D5TMH4-F1
#
_cell.length_a   1.000
_cell.length_b   1.000
_cell.length_c   1.000
_cell.angle_alpha   90.00
_cell.angle_beta   90.00
_cell.angle_gamma   90.00
#
_symmetry.space_group_name_H-M   'P 1'
#
loop_
_entity.id
_entity.type
_entity.pdbx_description
1 polymer ?
#
loop_
_entity_poly.entity_id
_entity_poly.type
_entity_poly.pdbx_seq_one_letter_code
_entity_poly.pdbx_strand_id
1 'polypeptide(L)'
;MKERTEGSAMSEKIHYDTLNLCSDYRFIRVVSEDGVFYDLVRKWRSREHVFRLKQTYPSAESLGRAFVPPCIFRDFTELDGPENYREAVWKDGTDFYFPLKPLDQQALDAWKK
;
A
#
# COMPACT_ATOMS: atom_id res chain seq x y z
N MET A 1 -29.78 -23.43 19.83
CA MET A 1 -29.24 -22.10 19.51
C MET A 1 -27.90 -21.97 20.19
N LYS A 2 -26.80 -21.91 19.43
CA LYS A 2 -25.45 -21.62 19.96
C LYS A 2 -25.03 -20.32 19.33
N GLU A 3 -25.14 -19.23 20.10
CA GLU A 3 -24.51 -17.96 19.80
C GLU A 3 -23.00 -18.22 19.74
N ARG A 4 -22.42 -18.09 18.54
CA ARG A 4 -20.99 -18.23 18.34
C ARG A 4 -20.43 -16.82 18.36
N THR A 5 -19.86 -16.48 19.50
CA THR A 5 -19.19 -15.24 19.82
C THR A 5 -18.25 -14.83 18.68
N GLU A 6 -18.48 -13.65 18.10
CA GLU A 6 -17.58 -12.98 17.17
C GLU A 6 -16.33 -12.54 17.94
N GLY A 7 -15.40 -13.47 18.10
CA GLY A 7 -14.01 -13.14 18.38
C GLY A 7 -13.41 -12.58 17.10
N SER A 8 -13.62 -11.29 16.83
CA SER A 8 -12.78 -10.55 15.89
C SER A 8 -11.38 -10.50 16.48
N ALA A 9 -10.61 -11.56 16.26
CA ALA A 9 -9.18 -11.54 16.43
C ALA A 9 -8.65 -10.56 15.38
N MET A 10 -8.62 -9.27 15.73
CA MET A 10 -7.80 -8.28 15.06
C MET A 10 -6.38 -8.86 15.04
N SER A 11 -5.99 -9.51 13.94
CA SER A 11 -4.62 -10.00 13.79
C SER A 11 -3.72 -8.80 13.99
N GLU A 12 -2.83 -8.88 14.98
CA GLU A 12 -1.90 -7.80 15.28
C GLU A 12 -1.14 -7.44 13.99
N LYS A 13 -1.33 -6.21 13.51
CA LYS A 13 -0.68 -5.75 12.28
C LYS A 13 0.81 -5.70 12.53
N ILE A 14 1.61 -5.99 11.52
CA ILE A 14 3.07 -5.88 11.65
C ILE A 14 3.46 -4.41 11.59
N HIS A 15 4.30 -3.98 12.52
CA HIS A 15 4.79 -2.60 12.58
C HIS A 15 6.19 -2.51 11.96
N TYR A 16 6.32 -1.61 10.99
CA TYR A 16 7.57 -1.25 10.35
C TYR A 16 7.94 0.21 10.63
N ASP A 17 9.24 0.45 10.73
CA ASP A 17 9.83 1.78 10.85
C ASP A 17 11.12 1.87 10.01
N THR A 18 11.83 3.00 10.12
CA THR A 18 13.06 3.23 9.37
C THR A 18 14.22 2.29 9.74
N LEU A 19 14.17 1.66 10.91
CA LEU A 19 15.21 0.80 11.47
C LEU A 19 14.98 -0.66 11.14
N ASN A 20 13.73 -1.11 11.15
CA ASN A 20 13.37 -2.53 11.02
C ASN A 20 12.97 -2.96 9.61
N LEU A 21 12.70 -2.02 8.70
CA LEU A 21 12.29 -2.34 7.33
C LEU A 21 13.49 -2.78 6.48
N CYS A 22 13.51 -4.04 6.05
CA CYS A 22 14.57 -4.61 5.20
C CYS A 22 14.85 -3.74 3.97
N SER A 23 16.11 -3.37 3.71
CA SER A 23 16.54 -2.45 2.62
C SER A 23 16.13 -2.89 1.21
N ASP A 24 15.80 -4.16 1.02
CA ASP A 24 15.31 -4.73 -0.24
C ASP A 24 13.80 -4.56 -0.46
N TYR A 25 13.08 -3.91 0.45
CA TYR A 25 11.69 -3.55 0.20
C TYR A 25 11.56 -2.16 -0.42
N ARG A 26 10.55 -1.99 -1.28
CA ARG A 26 10.20 -0.76 -1.99
C ARG A 26 8.74 -0.45 -1.74
N PHE A 27 8.46 0.82 -1.47
CA PHE A 27 7.08 1.30 -1.45
C PHE A 27 6.65 1.67 -2.86
N ILE A 28 5.40 1.37 -3.19
CA ILE A 28 4.71 1.84 -4.37
C ILE A 28 3.61 2.77 -3.91
N ARG A 29 3.58 3.99 -4.46
CA ARG A 29 2.48 4.93 -4.28
C ARG A 29 1.40 4.60 -5.30
N VAL A 30 0.15 4.52 -4.85
CA VAL A 30 -1.00 4.26 -5.72
C VAL A 30 -2.02 5.38 -5.56
N VAL A 31 -2.49 5.92 -6.68
CA VAL A 31 -3.55 6.93 -6.72
C VAL A 31 -4.81 6.26 -7.26
N SER A 32 -5.84 6.15 -6.42
CA SER A 32 -7.18 5.68 -6.79
C SER A 32 -8.20 6.82 -6.68
N GLU A 33 -9.45 6.56 -7.08
CA GLU A 33 -10.54 7.53 -6.92
C GLU A 33 -10.86 7.82 -5.44
N ASP A 34 -10.65 6.84 -4.56
CA ASP A 34 -10.90 6.95 -3.12
C ASP A 34 -9.80 7.68 -2.35
N GLY A 35 -8.60 7.80 -2.94
CA GLY A 35 -7.46 8.42 -2.30
C GLY A 35 -6.11 7.84 -2.73
N VAL A 36 -5.08 8.22 -1.97
CA VAL A 36 -3.72 7.71 -2.15
C VAL A 36 -3.43 6.68 -1.08
N PHE A 37 -2.92 5.52 -1.48
CA PHE A 37 -2.47 4.47 -0.56
C PHE A 37 -1.11 3.91 -1.01
N TYR A 38 -0.55 3.02 -0.20
CA TYR A 38 0.80 2.50 -0.40
C TYR A 38 0.85 0.98 -0.38
N ASP A 39 1.69 0.43 -1.26
CA ASP A 39 2.04 -0.99 -1.26
C ASP A 39 3.51 -1.16 -0.89
N LEU A 40 3.86 -2.25 -0.22
CA LEU A 40 5.23 -2.66 0.03
C LEU A 40 5.52 -3.95 -0.71
N VAL A 41 6.59 -3.94 -1.49
CA VAL A 41 6.99 -5.08 -2.33
C VAL A 41 8.49 -5.33 -2.21
N ARG A 42 8.93 -6.54 -2.54
CA ARG A 42 10.36 -6.82 -2.73
C ARG A 42 10.88 -6.06 -3.96
N LYS A 43 12.10 -5.54 -3.87
CA LYS A 43 12.75 -4.71 -4.91
C LYS A 43 12.74 -5.38 -6.28
N TRP A 44 13.03 -6.68 -6.34
CA TRP A 44 13.04 -7.45 -7.59
C TRP A 44 11.64 -7.66 -8.19
N ARG A 45 10.56 -7.52 -7.42
CA ARG A 45 9.16 -7.52 -7.89
C ARG A 45 8.61 -6.13 -8.21
N SER A 46 9.25 -5.06 -7.74
CA SER A 46 8.71 -3.69 -7.82
C SER A 46 8.30 -3.25 -9.22
N ARG A 47 9.15 -3.52 -10.23
CA ARG A 47 8.87 -3.15 -11.62
C ARG A 47 7.64 -3.87 -12.18
N GLU A 48 7.53 -5.17 -11.94
CA GLU A 48 6.38 -5.98 -12.38
C GLU A 48 5.10 -5.53 -11.66
N HIS A 49 5.19 -5.29 -10.35
CA HIS A 49 4.06 -4.84 -9.55
C HIS A 49 3.51 -3.48 -10.02
N VAL A 50 4.39 -2.50 -10.26
CA VAL A 50 4.02 -1.21 -10.85
C VAL A 50 3.40 -1.39 -12.23
N PHE A 51 3.98 -2.24 -13.08
CA PHE A 51 3.44 -2.49 -14.42
C PHE A 51 2.00 -3.02 -14.39
N ARG A 52 1.69 -3.94 -13.47
CA ARG A 52 0.33 -4.44 -13.27
C ARG A 52 -0.60 -3.36 -12.72
N LEU A 53 -0.16 -2.64 -11.67
CA LEU A 53 -0.95 -1.55 -11.10
C LEU A 53 -1.31 -0.51 -12.15
N LYS A 54 -0.39 -0.16 -13.06
CA LYS A 54 -0.63 0.83 -14.12
C LYS A 54 -1.75 0.48 -15.10
N GLN A 55 -2.21 -0.79 -15.14
CA GLN A 55 -3.40 -1.15 -15.92
C GLN A 55 -4.69 -0.60 -15.29
N THR A 56 -4.66 -0.25 -14.01
CA THR A 56 -5.82 0.24 -13.23
C THR A 56 -5.56 1.61 -12.60
N TYR A 57 -4.31 1.88 -12.20
CA TYR A 57 -3.83 3.07 -11.52
C TYR A 57 -2.63 3.63 -12.30
N PRO A 58 -2.86 4.45 -13.34
CA PRO A 58 -1.83 4.91 -14.27
C PRO A 58 -0.65 5.63 -13.59
N SER A 59 -0.96 6.33 -12.49
CA SER A 59 -0.01 7.09 -11.68
C SER A 59 0.77 6.25 -10.66
N ALA A 60 0.62 4.92 -10.66
CA ALA A 60 1.35 4.06 -9.75
C ALA A 60 2.86 4.16 -9.98
N GLU A 61 3.63 4.38 -8.91
CA GLU A 61 5.08 4.58 -9.01
C GLU A 61 5.83 4.12 -7.76
N SER A 62 7.08 3.71 -7.95
CA SER A 62 7.98 3.40 -6.83
C SER A 62 8.38 4.67 -6.10
N LEU A 63 8.29 4.66 -4.77
CA LEU A 63 8.61 5.78 -3.91
C LEU A 63 9.68 5.41 -2.88
N GLY A 64 10.57 6.36 -2.59
CA GLY A 64 11.53 6.23 -1.49
C GLY A 64 10.84 6.30 -0.12
N ARG A 65 11.33 5.53 0.85
CA ARG A 65 10.78 5.46 2.23
C ARG A 65 10.67 6.81 2.93
N ALA A 66 11.58 7.73 2.61
CA ALA A 66 11.59 9.08 3.17
C ALA A 66 10.34 9.89 2.80
N PHE A 67 9.69 9.55 1.69
CA PHE A 67 8.52 10.24 1.17
C PHE A 67 7.19 9.55 1.52
N VAL A 68 7.24 8.42 2.22
CA VAL A 68 6.05 7.70 2.68
C VAL A 68 5.65 8.25 4.06
N PRO A 69 4.47 8.88 4.18
CA PRO A 69 3.95 9.36 5.46
C PRO A 69 3.62 8.17 6.37
N PRO A 70 3.60 8.33 7.70
CA PRO A 70 3.06 7.29 8.58
C PRO A 70 1.68 6.82 8.09
N CYS A 71 1.51 5.53 7.85
CA CYS A 71 0.28 4.99 7.26
C CYS A 71 0.07 3.51 7.59
N ILE A 72 -1.13 3.02 7.27
CA ILE A 72 -1.37 1.60 7.03
C ILE A 72 -1.17 1.35 5.53
N PHE A 73 -0.50 0.25 5.19
CA PHE A 73 -0.17 -0.09 3.80
C PHE A 73 -0.38 -1.58 3.51
N ARG A 74 -0.41 -1.94 2.23
CA ARG A 74 -0.54 -3.33 1.78
C ARG A 74 0.84 -3.96 1.62
N ASP A 75 1.15 -4.98 2.41
CA ASP A 75 2.41 -5.70 2.37
C ASP A 75 2.29 -6.98 1.53
N PHE A 76 3.03 -7.02 0.42
CA PHE A 76 3.13 -8.14 -0.52
C PHE A 76 4.47 -8.90 -0.38
N THR A 77 5.26 -8.67 0.67
CA THR A 77 6.65 -9.16 0.73
C THR A 77 6.80 -10.63 1.09
N GLU A 78 5.85 -11.22 1.82
CA GLU A 78 5.93 -12.58 2.39
C GLU A 78 4.74 -13.47 2.02
N LEU A 79 4.05 -13.20 0.90
CA LEU A 79 2.81 -13.88 0.55
C LEU A 79 2.94 -14.65 -0.77
N ASP A 80 2.31 -15.83 -0.80
CA ASP A 80 2.31 -16.73 -1.94
C ASP A 80 1.38 -16.21 -3.03
N GLY A 81 1.85 -15.21 -3.77
CA GLY A 81 1.18 -14.72 -4.97
C GLY A 81 1.11 -13.19 -5.07
N PRO A 82 1.06 -12.67 -6.29
CA PRO A 82 1.09 -11.24 -6.55
C PRO A 82 -0.16 -10.45 -6.11
N GLU A 83 -1.27 -11.14 -5.90
CA GLU A 83 -2.55 -10.56 -5.46
C GLU A 83 -2.76 -10.61 -3.94
N ASN A 84 -1.94 -11.40 -3.23
CA ASN A 84 -2.08 -11.58 -1.80
C ASN A 84 -1.31 -10.48 -1.07
N TYR A 85 -2.01 -9.72 -0.23
CA TYR A 85 -1.41 -8.76 0.70
C TYR A 85 -1.95 -8.95 2.11
N ARG A 86 -1.17 -8.47 3.08
CA ARG A 86 -1.63 -8.23 4.46
C ARG A 86 -1.55 -6.74 4.75
N GLU A 87 -2.32 -6.27 5.72
CA GLU A 87 -2.14 -4.91 6.21
C GLU A 87 -0.97 -4.84 7.19
N ALA A 88 -0.15 -3.81 7.04
CA ALA A 88 0.95 -3.50 7.94
C ALA A 88 0.98 -1.99 8.23
N VAL A 89 1.67 -1.61 9.29
CA VAL A 89 1.75 -0.24 9.78
C VAL A 89 3.15 0.31 9.50
N TRP A 90 3.23 1.51 8.94
CA TRP A 90 4.46 2.27 8.75
C TRP A 90 4.50 3.44 9.73
N LYS A 91 5.56 3.51 10.54
CA LYS A 91 5.82 4.60 11.52
C LYS A 91 4.61 4.89 12.42
N ASP A 92 3.93 3.84 12.88
CA ASP A 92 2.73 3.92 13.74
C ASP A 92 1.57 4.74 13.16
N GLY A 93 1.49 4.86 11.84
CA GLY A 93 0.39 5.55 11.17
C GLY A 93 -0.94 4.80 11.28
N THR A 94 -2.02 5.56 11.23
CA THR A 94 -3.39 5.07 11.41
C THR A 94 -4.22 5.09 10.13
N ASP A 95 -3.79 5.86 9.14
CA ASP A 95 -4.57 6.10 7.92
C ASP A 95 -4.14 5.16 6.81
N PHE A 96 -5.12 4.51 6.17
CA PHE A 96 -4.90 3.70 4.97
C PHE A 96 -4.96 4.54 3.69
N TYR A 97 -5.94 5.46 3.62
CA TYR A 97 -6.15 6.36 2.49
C TYR A 97 -5.84 7.80 2.88
N PHE A 98 -5.07 8.47 2.03
CA PHE A 98 -4.83 9.91 2.11
C PHE A 98 -5.70 10.64 1.08
N PRO A 99 -6.18 11.86 1.40
CA PRO A 99 -6.98 12.63 0.46
C PRO A 99 -6.18 12.97 -0.81
N LEU A 100 -6.89 12.99 -1.95
CA LEU A 100 -6.31 13.38 -3.23
C LEU A 100 -5.85 14.84 -3.20
N LYS A 101 -4.62 15.07 -3.66
CA LYS A 101 -4.12 16.44 -3.90
C LYS A 101 -4.53 16.88 -5.31
N PRO A 102 -4.51 18.19 -5.61
CA PRO A 102 -4.85 18.67 -6.95
C PRO A 102 -4.07 18.00 -8.09
N LEU A 103 -2.80 17.67 -7.87
CA LEU A 103 -1.98 16.93 -8.85
C LEU A 103 -2.43 15.49 -9.05
N ASP A 104 -2.92 14.83 -8.00
CA ASP A 104 -3.45 13.48 -8.10
C ASP A 104 -4.75 13.47 -8.90
N GLN A 105 -5.62 14.44 -8.64
CA GLN A 105 -6.86 14.62 -9.40
C GLN A 105 -6.58 14.87 -10.88
N GLN A 106 -5.62 15.75 -11.19
CA GLN A 106 -5.21 16.03 -12.56
C GLN A 106 -4.72 14.77 -13.29
N ALA A 107 -3.99 13.89 -12.60
CA ALA A 107 -3.48 12.66 -13.19
C ALA A 107 -4.61 11.64 -13.46
N LEU A 108 -5.59 11.54 -12.56
CA LEU A 108 -6.79 10.71 -12.77
C LEU A 108 -7.62 11.24 -13.94
N ASP A 109 -7.86 12.54 -14.00
CA ASP A 109 -8.67 13.17 -15.05
C ASP A 109 -8.03 13.07 -16.43
N ALA A 110 -6.70 13.10 -16.51
CA ALA A 110 -5.96 12.96 -17.76
C ALA A 110 -6.08 11.55 -18.37
N TRP A 111 -6.27 10.52 -17.55
CA TRP A 111 -6.41 9.14 -18.01
C TRP A 111 -7.82 8.77 -18.44
N LYS A 112 -8.84 9.43 -17.89
CA LYS A 112 -10.25 9.19 -18.24
C LYS A 112 -10.67 9.78 -19.59
N LYS A 113 -9.82 10.60 -20.21
CA LYS A 113 -10.06 11.24 -21.51
C LYS A 113 -9.50 10.39 -22.64
#